data_AF-A0A938YZN0-F1
#
_entry.id   AF-A0A938YZN0-F1
#
_cell.length_a   1.000
_cell.length_b   1.000
_cell.length_c   1.000
_cell.angle_alpha   90.00
_cell.angle_beta   90.00
_cell.angle_gamma   90.00
#
_symmetry.space_group_name_H-M   'P 1'
#
loop_
_entity.id
_entity.type
_entity.pdbx_description
1 polymer ?
#
loop_
_entity_poly.entity_id
_entity_poly.type
_entity_poly.pdbx_seq_one_letter_code
_entity_poly.pdbx_strand_id
1 'polypeptide(L)'
;MQLAEFNRSLTHYGNKKVAKIKSWYDAFDQLAILLEQSQLEKKIIFIDEMPWMDCPRSSFLSALEHFWNGWASARKDILLIICGSATSWIINKVIKNHGGLHNRVSVRIHLKPFTLHECELYAKELNLQFNRRQVLEGYMIMGGVPFYWSQLQAGKSLLQNINLLFFSEDGVLRHEFADLYDSLFKKPKPYLMIINALATKKVGMTRTEILKATKMSDNGKLTEFLENLEYCGFIRKYNSIGMKNKNALYQLMDNYTLFYYKFIKDNYINDEQYWSKIAGKPEYNTWCGLAFERVCLQHIEQIKAKLGIQGIISTVYSWSIMGTKEKQGAQIDLLIDRSDDVINLCEIKYSKAEFQITSGIDNNLQNKRERFIQETRTRKAVHLTMITTMGLMQNSYAWDIQSVVTMDDLFI
;
A
#
# COMPACT_ATOMS: atom_id res chain seq x y z
N MET A 1 -3.19 26.06 22.92
CA MET A 1 -2.02 25.90 22.03
C MET A 1 -2.41 26.07 20.57
N GLN A 2 -3.27 25.22 19.99
CA GLN A 2 -3.67 25.30 18.57
C GLN A 2 -4.21 26.66 18.11
N LEU A 3 -5.19 27.24 18.83
CA LEU A 3 -5.72 28.59 18.51
C LEU A 3 -4.65 29.69 18.62
N ALA A 4 -3.66 29.53 19.50
CA ALA A 4 -2.58 30.50 19.65
C ALA A 4 -1.59 30.43 18.49
N GLU A 5 -1.29 29.23 17.99
CA GLU A 5 -0.47 29.04 16.78
C GLU A 5 -1.22 29.54 15.53
N PHE A 6 -2.52 29.27 15.44
CA PHE A 6 -3.34 29.80 14.36
C PHE A 6 -3.35 31.34 14.36
N ASN A 7 -3.50 31.95 15.54
CA ASN A 7 -3.38 33.39 15.72
C ASN A 7 -2.00 33.92 15.27
N ARG A 8 -0.91 33.24 15.65
CA ARG A 8 0.44 33.59 15.23
C ARG A 8 0.58 33.55 13.70
N SER A 9 0.02 32.54 13.05
CA SER A 9 -0.03 32.44 11.59
C SER A 9 -0.78 33.62 10.96
N LEU A 10 -1.99 33.93 11.43
CA LEU A 10 -2.75 35.10 10.94
C LEU A 10 -1.99 36.42 11.09
N THR A 11 -1.29 36.59 12.22
CA THR A 11 -0.48 37.79 12.48
C THR A 11 0.70 37.87 11.52
N HIS A 12 1.38 36.75 11.26
CA HIS A 12 2.49 36.66 10.31
C HIS A 12 2.08 37.08 8.90
N TYR A 13 0.89 36.67 8.45
CA TYR A 13 0.36 37.02 7.13
C TYR A 13 -0.29 38.41 7.06
N GLY A 14 -0.20 39.23 8.11
CA GLY A 14 -0.50 40.67 8.04
C GLY A 14 -1.67 41.14 8.91
N ASN A 15 -2.28 40.29 9.74
CA ASN A 15 -3.33 40.74 10.65
C ASN A 15 -2.73 41.51 11.86
N LYS A 16 -2.59 42.83 11.73
CA LYS A 16 -1.90 43.71 12.71
C LYS A 16 -2.66 43.95 14.03
N LYS A 17 -3.93 43.55 14.13
CA LYS A 17 -4.76 43.67 15.36
C LYS A 17 -5.62 42.43 15.57
N VAL A 18 -4.99 41.30 15.88
CA VAL A 18 -5.74 40.12 16.27
C VAL A 18 -6.23 40.26 17.73
N ALA A 19 -7.53 40.47 17.92
CA ALA A 19 -8.15 40.22 19.22
C ALA A 19 -7.93 38.76 19.62
N LYS A 20 -7.67 38.49 20.91
CA LYS A 20 -7.35 37.13 21.39
C LYS A 20 -8.45 36.14 20.96
N ILE A 21 -8.10 35.23 20.04
CA ILE A 21 -8.97 34.16 19.52
C ILE A 21 -9.34 33.23 20.68
N LYS A 22 -10.64 33.09 20.98
CA LYS A 22 -11.16 32.24 22.06
C LYS A 22 -11.80 30.96 21.51
N SER A 23 -12.27 30.99 20.27
CA SER A 23 -12.92 29.86 19.60
C SER A 23 -12.41 29.68 18.17
N TRP A 24 -12.67 28.50 17.58
CA TRP A 24 -12.40 28.28 16.16
C TRP A 24 -13.30 29.13 15.24
N TYR A 25 -14.50 29.55 15.70
CA TYR A 25 -15.33 30.49 14.95
C TYR A 25 -14.62 31.84 14.83
N ASP A 26 -14.14 32.40 15.95
CA ASP A 26 -13.37 33.65 15.94
C ASP A 26 -12.13 33.53 15.03
N ALA A 27 -11.50 32.35 15.01
CA ALA A 27 -10.32 32.09 14.20
C ALA A 27 -10.64 32.18 12.70
N PHE A 28 -11.71 31.52 12.26
CA PHE A 28 -12.12 31.55 10.86
C PHE A 28 -12.73 32.89 10.44
N ASP A 29 -13.41 33.61 11.33
CA ASP A 29 -13.89 34.98 11.07
C ASP A 29 -12.71 35.92 10.81
N GLN A 30 -11.65 35.81 11.61
CA GLN A 30 -10.44 36.60 11.38
C GLN A 30 -9.67 36.18 10.12
N LEU A 31 -9.70 34.90 9.77
CA LEU A 31 -9.18 34.44 8.49
C LEU A 31 -9.95 35.07 7.33
N ALA A 32 -11.29 35.10 7.39
CA ALA A 32 -12.12 35.74 6.37
C ALA A 32 -11.73 37.21 6.18
N ILE A 33 -11.62 37.98 7.27
CA ILE A 33 -11.23 39.41 7.23
C ILE A 33 -9.84 39.58 6.59
N LEU A 34 -8.86 38.76 6.99
CA LEU A 34 -7.52 38.81 6.42
C LEU A 34 -7.54 38.54 4.90
N LEU A 35 -8.32 37.55 4.47
CA LEU A 35 -8.44 37.19 3.07
C LEU A 35 -9.19 38.25 2.26
N GLU A 36 -10.19 38.93 2.82
CA GLU A 36 -10.88 40.04 2.16
C GLU A 36 -9.96 41.23 1.88
N GLN A 37 -9.00 41.49 2.77
CA GLN A 37 -8.01 42.55 2.61
C GLN A 37 -6.95 42.23 1.54
N SER A 38 -6.80 40.96 1.18
CA SER A 38 -5.82 40.51 0.20
C SER A 38 -6.25 40.84 -1.22
N GLN A 39 -5.36 41.51 -1.97
CA GLN A 39 -5.53 41.87 -3.38
C GLN A 39 -5.18 40.72 -4.35
N LEU A 40 -4.83 39.54 -3.85
CA LEU A 40 -4.48 38.39 -4.69
C LEU A 40 -5.70 37.87 -5.46
N GLU A 41 -5.51 37.57 -6.75
CA GLU A 41 -6.56 37.00 -7.60
C GLU A 41 -7.02 35.62 -7.11
N LYS A 42 -6.09 34.82 -6.58
CA LYS A 42 -6.37 33.54 -5.93
C LYS A 42 -5.70 33.47 -4.57
N LYS A 43 -6.43 32.96 -3.59
CA LYS A 43 -6.03 32.87 -2.19
C LYS A 43 -6.06 31.41 -1.77
N ILE A 44 -4.90 30.88 -1.40
CA ILE A 44 -4.74 29.48 -1.02
C ILE A 44 -4.68 29.39 0.51
N ILE A 45 -5.57 28.60 1.07
CA ILE A 45 -5.58 28.21 2.48
C ILE A 45 -5.06 26.79 2.52
N PHE A 46 -3.87 26.58 3.06
CA PHE A 46 -3.29 25.24 3.24
C PHE A 46 -3.32 24.88 4.72
N ILE A 47 -4.07 23.82 5.06
CA ILE A 47 -4.14 23.28 6.42
C ILE A 47 -3.50 21.90 6.41
N ASP A 48 -2.24 21.88 6.86
CA ASP A 48 -1.52 20.63 7.07
C ASP A 48 -1.97 19.94 8.35
N GLU A 49 -1.99 18.61 8.32
CA GLU A 49 -2.33 17.76 9.46
C GLU A 49 -3.65 18.15 10.16
N MET A 50 -4.66 18.46 9.34
CA MET A 50 -6.01 18.85 9.78
C MET A 50 -6.65 17.92 10.83
N PRO A 51 -6.47 16.57 10.80
CA PRO A 51 -7.03 15.67 11.81
C PRO A 51 -6.63 15.99 13.25
N TRP A 52 -5.50 16.67 13.45
CA TRP A 52 -5.03 17.08 14.78
C TRP A 52 -5.80 18.28 15.35
N MET A 53 -6.37 19.12 14.48
CA MET A 53 -7.15 20.30 14.89
C MET A 53 -8.54 19.91 15.42
N ASP A 54 -9.08 18.76 14.99
CA ASP A 54 -10.37 18.23 15.44
C ASP A 54 -10.24 17.42 16.75
N CYS A 55 -9.96 18.15 17.83
CA CYS A 55 -9.93 17.60 19.18
C CYS A 55 -11.34 17.59 19.81
N PRO A 56 -11.62 16.70 20.79
CA PRO A 56 -12.92 16.68 21.48
C PRO A 56 -13.29 18.06 22.03
N ARG A 57 -14.51 18.50 21.77
CA ARG A 57 -15.05 19.82 22.19
C ARG A 57 -14.32 21.04 21.59
N SER A 58 -13.49 20.86 20.56
CA SER A 58 -12.88 21.99 19.86
C SER A 58 -13.91 22.79 19.05
N SER A 59 -14.95 22.12 18.54
CA SER A 59 -15.90 22.68 17.56
C SER A 59 -15.22 23.13 16.26
N PHE A 60 -14.01 22.64 15.98
CA PHE A 60 -13.23 23.00 14.79
C PHE A 60 -13.99 22.70 13.49
N LEU A 61 -14.49 21.47 13.35
CA LEU A 61 -15.17 21.03 12.13
C LEU A 61 -16.44 21.86 11.88
N SER A 62 -17.22 22.14 12.93
CA SER A 62 -18.42 22.98 12.84
C SER A 62 -18.08 24.43 12.46
N ALA A 63 -17.01 24.99 13.01
CA ALA A 63 -16.55 26.33 12.66
C ALA A 63 -16.07 26.40 11.20
N LEU A 64 -15.37 25.37 10.72
CA LEU A 64 -14.98 25.28 9.32
C LEU A 64 -16.20 25.12 8.39
N GLU A 65 -17.18 24.30 8.77
CA GLU A 65 -18.44 24.17 8.04
C GLU A 65 -19.16 25.52 7.93
N HIS A 66 -19.18 26.28 9.01
CA HIS A 66 -19.76 27.62 9.04
C HIS A 66 -19.00 28.58 8.11
N PHE A 67 -17.68 28.65 8.23
CA PHE A 67 -16.80 29.47 7.38
C PHE A 67 -16.96 29.12 5.90
N TRP A 68 -16.96 27.84 5.56
CA TRP A 68 -17.03 27.40 4.18
C TRP A 68 -18.40 27.72 3.56
N ASN A 69 -19.49 27.36 4.24
CA ASN A 69 -20.82 27.56 3.70
C ASN A 69 -21.25 29.04 3.71
N GLY A 70 -20.90 29.77 4.77
CA GLY A 70 -21.30 31.17 4.94
C GLY A 70 -20.48 32.16 4.11
N TRP A 71 -19.17 31.90 3.92
CA TRP A 71 -18.26 32.88 3.34
C TRP A 71 -17.49 32.37 2.12
N ALA A 72 -16.88 31.18 2.19
CA ALA A 72 -15.97 30.73 1.13
C ALA A 72 -16.70 30.19 -0.12
N SER A 73 -17.83 29.50 0.04
CA SER A 73 -18.45 28.71 -1.05
C SER A 73 -19.01 29.54 -2.21
N ALA A 74 -19.39 30.79 -1.97
CA ALA A 74 -19.86 31.71 -3.00
C ALA A 74 -18.72 32.36 -3.80
N ARG A 75 -17.47 32.18 -3.36
CA ARG A 75 -16.29 32.83 -3.90
C ARG A 75 -15.53 31.89 -4.84
N LYS A 76 -15.00 32.45 -5.93
CA LYS A 76 -14.19 31.70 -6.92
C LYS A 76 -12.68 31.88 -6.75
N ASP A 77 -12.28 32.77 -5.85
CA ASP A 77 -10.88 33.11 -5.59
C ASP A 77 -10.28 32.32 -4.41
N ILE A 78 -11.07 31.52 -3.69
CA ILE A 78 -10.59 30.75 -2.52
C ILE A 78 -10.32 29.30 -2.91
N LEU A 79 -9.12 28.82 -2.60
CA LEU A 79 -8.74 27.40 -2.68
C LEU A 79 -8.32 26.90 -1.30
N LEU A 80 -9.08 25.97 -0.73
CA LEU A 80 -8.71 25.28 0.50
C LEU A 80 -8.10 23.92 0.15
N ILE A 81 -6.84 23.73 0.57
CA ILE A 81 -6.13 22.47 0.49
C ILE A 81 -5.95 21.95 1.91
N ILE A 82 -6.40 20.72 2.12
CA ILE A 82 -6.25 20.01 3.40
C ILE A 82 -5.43 18.75 3.17
N CYS A 83 -4.58 18.42 4.13
CA CYS A 83 -3.92 17.12 4.19
C CYS A 83 -3.87 16.59 5.61
N GLY A 84 -3.47 15.32 5.72
CA GLY A 84 -3.30 14.65 6.99
C GLY A 84 -3.06 13.17 6.80
N SER A 85 -2.18 12.64 7.64
CA SER A 85 -1.82 11.22 7.72
C SER A 85 -2.98 10.34 8.21
N ALA A 86 -3.95 10.90 8.95
CA ALA A 86 -5.12 10.15 9.43
C ALA A 86 -6.21 10.01 8.36
N THR A 87 -5.99 9.08 7.42
CA THR A 87 -6.87 8.81 6.27
C THR A 87 -8.32 8.52 6.69
N SER A 88 -8.51 7.80 7.81
CA SER A 88 -9.84 7.49 8.34
C SER A 88 -10.62 8.72 8.80
N TRP A 89 -9.92 9.71 9.38
CA TRP A 89 -10.54 10.97 9.79
C TRP A 89 -10.98 11.76 8.57
N ILE A 90 -10.10 11.91 7.56
CA ILE A 90 -10.44 12.62 6.31
C ILE A 90 -11.64 11.96 5.63
N ILE A 91 -11.66 10.63 5.57
CA ILE A 91 -12.78 9.89 4.98
C ILE A 91 -14.07 10.13 5.75
N ASN A 92 -14.08 9.94 7.06
CA ASN A 92 -15.32 9.97 7.84
C ASN A 92 -15.83 11.38 8.11
N LYS A 93 -14.93 12.36 8.27
CA LYS A 93 -15.27 13.73 8.69
C LYS A 93 -15.29 14.74 7.56
N VAL A 94 -14.63 14.48 6.44
CA VAL A 94 -14.62 15.39 5.28
C VAL A 94 -15.33 14.77 4.09
N ILE A 95 -14.99 13.54 3.70
CA ILE A 95 -15.49 12.91 2.46
C ILE A 95 -16.91 12.35 2.61
N LYS A 96 -17.14 11.54 3.65
CA LYS A 96 -18.45 10.94 4.02
C LYS A 96 -19.20 11.81 5.02
N ASN A 97 -18.84 13.09 5.12
CA ASN A 97 -19.50 14.04 6.01
C ASN A 97 -20.98 14.15 5.61
N HIS A 98 -21.91 13.87 6.51
CA HIS A 98 -23.35 14.03 6.30
C HIS A 98 -23.88 15.42 6.71
N GLY A 99 -22.98 16.31 7.12
CA GLY A 99 -23.23 17.69 7.56
C GLY A 99 -22.76 18.73 6.55
N GLY A 100 -22.18 19.83 7.02
CA GLY A 100 -21.93 21.03 6.22
C GLY A 100 -20.83 20.93 5.15
N LEU A 101 -19.94 19.93 5.23
CA LEU A 101 -18.92 19.69 4.21
C LEU A 101 -19.37 18.69 3.13
N HIS A 102 -20.58 18.15 3.24
CA HIS A 102 -21.11 17.22 2.23
C HIS A 102 -21.07 17.85 0.83
N ASN A 103 -20.51 17.12 -0.12
CA ASN A 103 -20.37 17.54 -1.52
C ASN A 103 -19.57 18.85 -1.74
N ARG A 104 -18.70 19.23 -0.79
CA ARG A 104 -17.80 20.40 -0.93
C ARG A 104 -16.41 20.07 -1.44
N VAL A 105 -16.01 18.79 -1.38
CA VAL A 105 -14.72 18.32 -1.88
C VAL A 105 -14.75 18.24 -3.41
N SER A 106 -14.04 19.15 -4.09
CA SER A 106 -13.97 19.17 -5.56
C SER A 106 -12.92 18.20 -6.12
N VAL A 107 -11.77 18.08 -5.46
CA VAL A 107 -10.64 17.24 -5.90
C VAL A 107 -10.16 16.40 -4.73
N ARG A 108 -9.83 15.13 -5.00
CA ARG A 108 -9.22 14.21 -4.05
C ARG A 108 -7.91 13.71 -4.63
N ILE A 109 -6.82 13.95 -3.91
CA ILE A 109 -5.50 13.43 -4.26
C ILE A 109 -5.18 12.36 -3.23
N HIS A 110 -5.12 11.11 -3.67
CA HIS A 110 -4.63 10.01 -2.85
C HIS A 110 -3.18 9.74 -3.24
N LEU A 111 -2.25 10.25 -2.44
CA LEU A 111 -0.82 10.01 -2.63
C LEU A 111 -0.52 8.54 -2.30
N LYS A 112 -0.10 7.79 -3.31
CA LYS A 112 0.34 6.41 -3.17
C LYS A 112 1.86 6.37 -2.96
N PRO A 113 2.40 5.28 -2.39
CA PRO A 113 3.82 4.99 -2.47
C PRO A 113 4.29 4.98 -3.92
N PHE A 114 5.57 5.28 -4.13
CA PHE A 114 6.21 5.19 -5.43
C PHE A 114 6.09 3.79 -6.03
N THR A 115 6.02 3.72 -7.34
CA THR A 115 6.22 2.51 -8.15
C THR A 115 7.70 2.14 -8.24
N LEU A 116 8.02 0.96 -8.76
CA LEU A 116 9.40 0.59 -9.06
C LEU A 116 10.10 1.59 -9.99
N HIS A 117 9.38 2.13 -10.98
CA HIS A 117 9.91 3.16 -11.88
C HIS A 117 10.29 4.43 -11.11
N GLU A 118 9.37 4.95 -10.29
CA GLU A 118 9.61 6.14 -9.49
C GLU A 118 10.73 5.93 -8.45
N CYS A 119 10.82 4.74 -7.84
CA CYS A 119 11.95 4.37 -6.99
C CYS A 119 13.28 4.34 -7.76
N GLU A 120 13.29 3.87 -9.01
CA GLU A 120 14.50 3.93 -9.85
C GLU A 120 14.91 5.39 -10.13
N LEU A 121 13.95 6.25 -10.49
CA LEU A 121 14.20 7.67 -10.70
C LEU A 121 14.71 8.35 -9.43
N TYR A 122 14.11 8.05 -8.29
CA TYR A 122 14.51 8.65 -7.03
C TYR A 122 15.88 8.13 -6.55
N ALA A 123 16.19 6.86 -6.76
CA ALA A 123 17.52 6.31 -6.48
C ALA A 123 18.62 6.96 -7.34
N LYS A 124 18.29 7.36 -8.58
CA LYS A 124 19.19 8.14 -9.45
C LYS A 124 19.41 9.55 -8.88
N GLU A 125 18.34 10.23 -8.46
CA GLU A 125 18.42 11.57 -7.83
C GLU A 125 19.27 11.57 -6.55
N LEU A 126 19.13 10.52 -5.74
CA LEU A 126 19.93 10.32 -4.51
C LEU A 126 21.38 9.85 -4.80
N ASN A 127 21.78 9.73 -6.07
CA ASN A 127 23.11 9.27 -6.49
C ASN A 127 23.48 7.87 -5.94
N LEU A 128 22.50 6.99 -5.75
CA LEU A 128 22.74 5.64 -5.23
C LEU A 128 23.36 4.68 -6.25
N GLN A 129 23.18 4.96 -7.55
CA GLN A 129 23.71 4.16 -8.67
C GLN A 129 23.29 2.67 -8.61
N PHE A 130 22.09 2.39 -8.10
CA PHE A 130 21.55 1.03 -8.03
C PHE A 130 21.07 0.55 -9.39
N ASN A 131 21.35 -0.71 -9.71
CA ASN A 131 20.70 -1.39 -10.83
C ASN A 131 19.26 -1.80 -10.46
N ARG A 132 18.44 -2.14 -11.45
CA ARG A 132 17.03 -2.52 -11.23
C ARG A 132 16.83 -3.68 -10.27
N ARG A 133 17.74 -4.65 -10.22
CA ARG A 133 17.67 -5.75 -9.25
C ARG A 133 17.83 -5.23 -7.82
N GLN A 134 18.74 -4.29 -7.59
CA GLN A 134 18.91 -3.64 -6.30
C GLN A 134 17.72 -2.72 -5.98
N VAL A 135 17.17 -2.01 -6.95
CA VAL A 135 15.94 -1.21 -6.75
C VAL A 135 14.77 -2.13 -6.38
N LEU A 136 14.59 -3.25 -7.08
CA LEU A 136 13.59 -4.26 -6.75
C LEU A 136 13.78 -4.80 -5.33
N GLU A 137 15.01 -5.15 -4.95
CA GLU A 137 15.29 -5.68 -3.61
C GLU A 137 15.06 -4.63 -2.51
N GLY A 138 15.45 -3.38 -2.73
CA GLY A 138 15.12 -2.27 -1.84
C GLY A 138 13.61 -2.09 -1.70
N TYR A 139 12.87 -2.16 -2.81
CA TYR A 139 11.42 -2.09 -2.83
C TYR A 139 10.77 -3.29 -2.11
N MET A 140 11.31 -4.50 -2.26
CA MET A 140 10.83 -5.69 -1.55
C MET A 140 10.88 -5.52 -0.02
N ILE A 141 11.84 -4.73 0.48
CA ILE A 141 12.05 -4.45 1.91
C ILE A 141 11.23 -3.24 2.37
N MET A 142 11.37 -2.11 1.70
CA MET A 142 10.87 -0.80 2.17
C MET A 142 9.59 -0.36 1.46
N GLY A 143 9.17 -1.05 0.41
CA GLY A 143 8.11 -0.59 -0.49
C GLY A 143 8.51 0.72 -1.20
N GLY A 144 7.52 1.46 -1.66
CA GLY A 144 7.69 2.73 -2.37
C GLY A 144 7.68 3.98 -1.47
N VAL A 145 7.92 3.87 -0.17
CA VAL A 145 7.78 5.00 0.78
C VAL A 145 8.98 5.95 0.62
N PRO A 146 8.81 7.19 0.11
CA PRO A 146 9.95 8.05 -0.24
C PRO A 146 10.87 8.37 0.93
N PHE A 147 10.31 8.50 2.14
CA PHE A 147 11.09 8.74 3.36
C PHE A 147 12.10 7.63 3.66
N TYR A 148 11.76 6.35 3.42
CA TYR A 148 12.68 5.24 3.65
C TYR A 148 13.83 5.26 2.64
N TRP A 149 13.52 5.54 1.36
CA TRP A 149 14.52 5.67 0.31
C TRP A 149 15.48 6.84 0.55
N SER A 150 15.01 7.96 1.13
CA SER A 150 15.87 9.10 1.45
C SER A 150 16.90 8.83 2.54
N GLN A 151 16.74 7.75 3.32
CA GLN A 151 17.72 7.36 4.34
C GLN A 151 18.89 6.54 3.76
N LEU A 152 18.80 6.11 2.50
CA LEU A 152 19.86 5.37 1.83
C LEU A 152 21.07 6.27 1.55
N GLN A 153 22.26 5.75 1.81
CA GLN A 153 23.52 6.47 1.64
C GLN A 153 24.19 6.09 0.31
N ALA A 154 24.55 7.09 -0.48
CA ALA A 154 25.34 6.95 -1.68
C ALA A 154 26.73 6.35 -1.37
N GLY A 155 27.28 5.60 -2.33
CA GLY A 155 28.58 4.91 -2.18
C GLY A 155 28.54 3.61 -1.36
N LYS A 156 27.40 3.28 -0.73
CA LYS A 156 27.17 1.99 -0.07
C LYS A 156 26.32 1.07 -0.94
N SER A 157 26.64 -0.22 -0.92
CA SER A 157 25.78 -1.24 -1.52
C SER A 157 24.42 -1.28 -0.82
N LEU A 158 23.40 -1.82 -1.50
CA LEU A 158 22.08 -2.04 -0.90
C LEU A 158 22.19 -2.83 0.42
N LEU A 159 22.95 -3.93 0.45
CA LEU A 159 23.08 -4.75 1.66
C LEU A 159 23.65 -3.97 2.85
N GLN A 160 24.67 -3.13 2.61
CA GLN A 160 25.23 -2.26 3.65
C GLN A 160 24.22 -1.22 4.13
N ASN A 161 23.45 -0.63 3.21
CA ASN A 161 22.39 0.31 3.56
C ASN A 161 21.32 -0.35 4.43
N ILE A 162 20.84 -1.54 4.08
CA ILE A 162 19.84 -2.27 4.87
C ILE A 162 20.38 -2.62 6.26
N ASN A 163 21.65 -3.04 6.36
CA ASN A 163 22.31 -3.25 7.65
C ASN A 163 22.26 -1.98 8.53
N LEU A 164 22.61 -0.81 7.97
CA LEU A 164 22.60 0.46 8.70
C LEU A 164 21.20 0.97 9.05
N LEU A 165 20.19 0.65 8.26
CA LEU A 165 18.84 1.15 8.51
C LEU A 165 18.10 0.31 9.55
N PHE A 166 18.33 -1.01 9.56
CA PHE A 166 17.50 -1.96 10.30
C PHE A 166 18.24 -2.74 11.40
N PHE A 167 19.54 -2.99 11.23
CA PHE A 167 20.28 -3.94 12.07
C PHE A 167 21.37 -3.30 12.93
N SER A 168 21.81 -2.08 12.63
CA SER A 168 22.66 -1.30 13.53
C SER A 168 21.91 -0.91 14.80
N GLU A 169 22.65 -0.62 15.87
CA GLU A 169 22.06 -0.17 17.14
C GLU A 169 21.20 1.09 16.95
N ASP A 170 21.73 2.09 16.24
CA ASP A 170 21.06 3.37 15.94
C ASP A 170 20.31 3.36 14.59
N GLY A 171 19.87 2.19 14.11
CA GLY A 171 19.19 2.09 12.82
C GLY A 171 17.86 2.85 12.80
N VAL A 172 17.74 3.87 11.93
CA VAL A 172 16.55 4.74 11.86
C VAL A 172 15.24 3.96 11.65
N LEU A 173 15.28 2.84 10.93
CA LEU A 173 14.10 2.02 10.62
C LEU A 173 13.93 0.82 11.55
N ARG A 174 14.81 0.67 12.56
CA ARG A 174 14.76 -0.41 13.55
C ARG A 174 13.51 -0.33 14.42
N HIS A 175 13.10 0.88 14.79
CA HIS A 175 11.94 1.14 15.67
C HIS A 175 10.69 1.65 14.94
N GLU A 176 10.82 1.90 13.64
CA GLU A 176 9.77 2.46 12.76
C GLU A 176 8.45 1.68 12.84
N PHE A 177 8.45 0.37 13.11
CA PHE A 177 7.20 -0.40 13.24
C PHE A 177 6.28 0.16 14.33
N ALA A 178 6.80 0.50 15.52
CA ALA A 178 5.95 1.06 16.57
C ALA A 178 5.48 2.47 16.18
N ASP A 179 6.40 3.30 15.71
CA ASP A 179 6.17 4.70 15.37
C ASP A 179 5.17 4.87 14.21
N LEU A 180 5.23 4.00 13.21
CA LEU A 180 4.33 3.98 12.05
C LEU A 180 2.88 3.75 12.47
N TYR A 181 2.61 2.74 13.31
CA TYR A 181 1.23 2.47 13.74
C TYR A 181 0.73 3.50 14.76
N ASP A 182 1.59 3.99 15.65
CA ASP A 182 1.23 5.00 16.65
C ASP A 182 0.93 6.36 16.01
N SER A 183 1.65 6.74 14.96
CA SER A 183 1.40 7.98 14.21
C SER A 183 0.12 7.93 13.37
N LEU A 184 -0.17 6.79 12.74
CA LEU A 184 -1.34 6.65 11.84
C LEU A 184 -2.66 6.43 12.59
N PHE A 185 -2.64 5.82 13.78
CA PHE A 185 -3.85 5.42 14.48
C PHE A 185 -3.89 5.92 15.93
N LYS A 186 -4.90 6.75 16.26
CA LYS A 186 -5.17 7.20 17.65
C LYS A 186 -5.25 6.06 18.67
N LYS A 187 -5.69 4.87 18.24
CA LYS A 187 -5.73 3.64 19.04
C LYS A 187 -5.15 2.50 18.19
N PRO A 188 -3.84 2.24 18.25
CA PRO A 188 -3.17 1.31 17.32
C PRO A 188 -3.39 -0.16 17.68
N LYS A 189 -3.63 -0.49 18.95
CA LYS A 189 -3.77 -1.89 19.43
C LYS A 189 -4.72 -2.77 18.60
N PRO A 190 -5.96 -2.36 18.25
CA PRO A 190 -6.85 -3.19 17.44
C PRO A 190 -6.33 -3.43 16.02
N TYR A 191 -5.68 -2.43 15.42
CA TYR A 191 -5.05 -2.55 14.10
C TYR A 191 -3.89 -3.55 14.15
N LEU A 192 -3.01 -3.42 15.14
CA LEU A 192 -1.89 -4.33 15.35
C LEU A 192 -2.36 -5.77 15.58
N MET A 193 -3.50 -6.00 16.27
CA MET A 193 -4.06 -7.35 16.41
C MET A 193 -4.44 -7.96 15.05
N ILE A 194 -5.06 -7.18 14.17
CA ILE A 194 -5.43 -7.62 12.82
C ILE A 194 -4.17 -7.87 11.99
N ILE A 195 -3.20 -6.96 12.02
CA ILE A 195 -1.93 -7.09 11.29
C ILE A 195 -1.16 -8.32 11.75
N ASN A 196 -1.04 -8.55 13.06
CA ASN A 196 -0.41 -9.76 13.62
C ASN A 196 -1.12 -11.03 13.13
N ALA A 197 -2.45 -11.06 13.11
CA ALA A 197 -3.19 -12.20 12.60
C ALA A 197 -2.89 -12.44 11.11
N LEU A 198 -2.99 -11.39 10.28
CA LEU A 198 -2.75 -11.49 8.84
C LEU A 198 -1.31 -11.88 8.48
N ALA A 199 -0.32 -11.44 9.28
CA ALA A 199 1.08 -11.81 9.09
C ALA A 199 1.32 -13.32 9.18
N THR A 200 0.46 -14.07 9.89
CA THR A 200 0.59 -15.54 10.02
C THR A 200 0.12 -16.32 8.79
N LYS A 201 -0.68 -15.71 7.89
CA LYS A 201 -1.31 -16.42 6.77
C LYS A 201 -1.06 -15.68 5.45
N LYS A 202 -0.10 -16.19 4.67
CA LYS A 202 0.32 -15.63 3.38
C LYS A 202 -0.86 -15.30 2.45
N VAL A 203 -1.81 -16.22 2.30
CA VAL A 203 -2.99 -16.07 1.41
C VAL A 203 -4.07 -15.13 1.97
N GLY A 204 -3.82 -14.49 3.10
CA GLY A 204 -4.81 -13.67 3.78
C GLY A 204 -5.84 -14.48 4.54
N MET A 205 -6.74 -13.76 5.20
CA MET A 205 -7.80 -14.32 6.03
C MET A 205 -9.16 -13.76 5.61
N THR A 206 -10.20 -14.57 5.75
CA THR A 206 -11.58 -14.07 5.68
C THR A 206 -11.89 -13.24 6.92
N ARG A 207 -12.96 -12.44 6.86
CA ARG A 207 -13.44 -11.69 8.04
C ARG A 207 -13.66 -12.60 9.26
N THR A 208 -14.26 -13.78 9.04
CA THR A 208 -14.56 -14.74 10.10
C THR A 208 -13.29 -15.30 10.74
N GLU A 209 -12.27 -15.58 9.93
CA GLU A 209 -10.96 -16.04 10.43
C GLU A 209 -10.26 -14.95 11.25
N ILE A 210 -10.34 -13.69 10.81
CA ILE A 210 -9.79 -12.54 11.55
C ILE A 210 -10.47 -12.40 12.91
N LEU A 211 -11.82 -12.44 12.96
CA LEU A 211 -12.57 -12.37 14.22
C LEU A 211 -12.14 -13.48 15.19
N LYS A 212 -11.99 -14.70 14.68
CA LYS A 212 -11.56 -15.85 15.50
C LYS A 212 -10.13 -15.68 16.01
N ALA A 213 -9.21 -15.20 15.17
CA ALA A 213 -7.81 -15.01 15.54
C ALA A 213 -7.61 -13.86 16.54
N THR A 214 -8.35 -12.75 16.38
CA THR A 214 -8.20 -11.55 17.22
C THR A 214 -9.09 -11.57 18.46
N LYS A 215 -10.09 -12.47 18.52
CA LYS A 215 -11.12 -12.51 19.59
C LYS A 215 -11.90 -11.19 19.74
N MET A 216 -12.00 -10.41 18.66
CA MET A 216 -12.75 -9.17 18.63
C MET A 216 -14.25 -9.42 18.49
N SER A 217 -15.07 -8.55 19.08
CA SER A 217 -16.52 -8.61 18.93
C SER A 217 -16.96 -8.21 17.53
N ASP A 218 -17.94 -8.93 16.96
CA ASP A 218 -18.51 -8.58 15.66
C ASP A 218 -19.59 -7.49 15.81
N ASN A 219 -19.15 -6.23 15.97
CA ASN A 219 -20.01 -5.06 16.20
C ASN A 219 -19.77 -3.93 15.18
N GLY A 220 -19.41 -4.28 13.95
CA GLY A 220 -19.12 -3.32 12.88
C GLY A 220 -17.74 -2.65 12.95
N LYS A 221 -17.11 -2.56 14.13
CA LYS A 221 -15.78 -1.94 14.28
C LYS A 221 -14.68 -2.61 13.46
N LEU A 222 -14.75 -3.94 13.29
CA LEU A 222 -13.79 -4.65 12.43
C LEU A 222 -13.86 -4.16 10.97
N THR A 223 -15.06 -3.81 10.48
CA THR A 223 -15.20 -3.28 9.12
C THR A 223 -14.48 -1.95 8.99
N GLU A 224 -14.65 -1.05 9.96
CA GLU A 224 -13.94 0.23 10.00
C GLU A 224 -12.43 0.03 10.04
N PHE A 225 -11.93 -0.89 10.87
CA PHE A 225 -10.49 -1.17 10.94
C PHE A 225 -9.93 -1.75 9.64
N LEU A 226 -10.64 -2.67 8.99
CA LEU A 226 -10.21 -3.24 7.71
C LEU A 226 -10.23 -2.20 6.59
N GLU A 227 -11.28 -1.36 6.52
CA GLU A 227 -11.33 -0.26 5.56
C GLU A 227 -10.15 0.69 5.76
N ASN A 228 -9.88 1.10 7.00
CA ASN A 228 -8.76 1.99 7.31
C ASN A 228 -7.40 1.38 6.95
N LEU A 229 -7.18 0.10 7.24
CA LEU A 229 -5.95 -0.60 6.85
C LEU A 229 -5.80 -0.70 5.32
N GLU A 230 -6.90 -0.91 4.61
CA GLU A 230 -6.93 -0.95 3.14
C GLU A 230 -6.61 0.42 2.54
N TYR A 231 -7.20 1.49 3.08
CA TYR A 231 -6.90 2.87 2.67
C TYR A 231 -5.46 3.29 2.95
N CYS A 232 -4.87 2.84 4.06
CA CYS A 232 -3.46 3.09 4.37
C CYS A 232 -2.52 2.18 3.55
N GLY A 233 -3.03 1.26 2.72
CA GLY A 233 -2.22 0.38 1.90
C GLY A 233 -1.57 -0.80 2.65
N PHE A 234 -1.86 -0.97 3.95
CA PHE A 234 -1.34 -2.10 4.72
C PHE A 234 -1.88 -3.43 4.24
N ILE A 235 -3.14 -3.46 3.86
CA ILE A 235 -3.81 -4.66 3.38
C ILE A 235 -4.46 -4.42 2.03
N ARG A 236 -4.69 -5.50 1.30
CA ARG A 236 -5.62 -5.50 0.17
C ARG A 236 -6.78 -6.43 0.44
N LYS A 237 -7.93 -6.10 -0.13
CA LYS A 237 -9.10 -6.96 -0.17
C LYS A 237 -9.26 -7.53 -1.58
N TYR A 238 -9.40 -8.85 -1.69
CA TYR A 238 -9.73 -9.49 -2.96
C TYR A 238 -10.72 -10.64 -2.77
N ASN A 239 -11.36 -11.02 -3.87
CA ASN A 239 -12.30 -12.12 -3.90
C ASN A 239 -11.69 -13.34 -4.61
N SER A 240 -12.23 -14.52 -4.32
CA SER A 240 -12.05 -15.68 -5.17
C SER A 240 -13.02 -15.60 -6.36
N ILE A 241 -12.58 -16.08 -7.52
CA ILE A 241 -13.42 -16.10 -8.73
C ILE A 241 -14.73 -16.88 -8.46
N GLY A 242 -15.85 -16.39 -8.99
CA GLY A 242 -17.17 -17.01 -8.84
C GLY A 242 -17.90 -16.72 -7.50
N MET A 243 -17.23 -16.12 -6.51
CA MET A 243 -17.86 -15.74 -5.24
C MET A 243 -18.21 -14.25 -5.21
N LYS A 244 -19.51 -13.92 -5.30
CA LYS A 244 -20.00 -12.53 -5.10
C LYS A 244 -19.93 -12.17 -3.62
N ASN A 245 -18.94 -11.34 -3.23
CA ASN A 245 -18.75 -10.66 -1.93
C ASN A 245 -18.75 -11.49 -0.63
N LYS A 246 -19.21 -12.75 -0.63
CA LYS A 246 -19.43 -13.55 0.58
C LYS A 246 -18.19 -14.18 1.21
N ASN A 247 -16.99 -14.02 0.62
CA ASN A 247 -15.74 -14.61 1.11
C ASN A 247 -14.51 -13.76 0.74
N ALA A 248 -14.61 -12.43 0.85
CA ALA A 248 -13.45 -11.58 0.63
C ALA A 248 -12.30 -11.97 1.57
N LEU A 249 -11.11 -12.09 1.00
CA LEU A 249 -9.86 -12.30 1.72
C LEU A 249 -9.15 -10.96 1.90
N TYR A 250 -8.68 -10.75 3.12
CA TYR A 250 -7.84 -9.61 3.49
C TYR A 250 -6.42 -10.12 3.64
N GLN A 251 -5.49 -9.49 2.95
CA GLN A 251 -4.10 -9.93 2.90
C GLN A 251 -3.17 -8.77 3.21
N LEU A 252 -2.19 -9.01 4.08
CA LEU A 252 -1.13 -8.06 4.39
C LEU A 252 -0.23 -7.86 3.16
N MET A 253 -0.03 -6.59 2.79
CA MET A 253 0.68 -6.16 1.59
C MET A 253 1.87 -5.24 1.86
N ASP A 254 1.89 -4.56 3.01
CA ASP A 254 2.97 -3.61 3.31
C ASP A 254 4.34 -4.32 3.44
N ASN A 255 5.28 -3.86 2.61
CA ASN A 255 6.61 -4.45 2.47
C ASN A 255 7.43 -4.34 3.76
N TYR A 256 7.46 -3.13 4.35
CA TYR A 256 8.19 -2.88 5.59
C TYR A 256 7.65 -3.76 6.72
N THR A 257 6.35 -3.81 6.92
CA THR A 257 5.70 -4.63 7.94
C THR A 257 6.02 -6.11 7.77
N LEU A 258 5.92 -6.63 6.54
CA LEU A 258 6.26 -8.02 6.24
C LEU A 258 7.74 -8.32 6.52
N PHE A 259 8.63 -7.39 6.17
CA PHE A 259 10.06 -7.50 6.46
C PHE A 259 10.33 -7.49 7.98
N TYR A 260 9.68 -6.58 8.71
CA TYR A 260 9.78 -6.48 10.17
C TYR A 260 9.39 -7.79 10.84
N TYR A 261 8.23 -8.38 10.49
CA TYR A 261 7.79 -9.66 11.05
C TYR A 261 8.74 -10.80 10.74
N LYS A 262 9.38 -10.79 9.57
CA LYS A 262 10.23 -11.88 9.12
C LYS A 262 11.64 -11.83 9.70
N PHE A 263 12.23 -10.64 9.84
CA PHE A 263 13.65 -10.47 10.12
C PHE A 263 14.01 -9.57 11.30
N ILE A 264 13.04 -8.83 11.87
CA ILE A 264 13.32 -7.85 12.94
C ILE A 264 12.66 -8.26 14.25
N LYS A 265 11.34 -8.52 14.23
CA LYS A 265 10.51 -8.72 15.43
C LYS A 265 11.09 -9.72 16.43
N ASP A 266 11.47 -10.90 15.92
CA ASP A 266 11.97 -12.01 16.73
C ASP A 266 13.49 -12.22 16.56
N ASN A 267 14.20 -11.20 16.05
CA ASN A 267 15.63 -11.31 15.82
C ASN A 267 16.41 -11.03 17.12
N TYR A 268 16.73 -12.10 17.83
CA TYR A 268 17.59 -12.07 19.02
C TYR A 268 19.07 -11.86 18.68
N ILE A 269 19.45 -12.00 17.41
CA ILE A 269 20.83 -11.88 16.96
C ILE A 269 21.10 -10.39 16.67
N ASN A 270 21.72 -9.71 17.64
CA ASN A 270 22.15 -8.32 17.51
C ASN A 270 23.44 -8.22 16.67
N ASP A 271 23.37 -8.64 15.41
CA ASP A 271 24.48 -8.61 14.46
C ASP A 271 24.20 -7.56 13.39
N GLU A 272 24.93 -6.45 13.45
CA GLU A 272 24.77 -5.33 12.51
C GLU A 272 25.01 -5.72 11.05
N GLN A 273 25.68 -6.86 10.81
CA GLN A 273 25.94 -7.38 9.47
C GLN A 273 24.99 -8.52 9.06
N TYR A 274 23.93 -8.76 9.84
CA TYR A 274 23.00 -9.88 9.66
C TYR A 274 22.48 -10.01 8.23
N TRP A 275 21.97 -8.93 7.61
CA TRP A 275 21.38 -8.99 6.28
C TRP A 275 22.38 -9.46 5.22
N SER A 276 23.59 -8.89 5.27
CA SER A 276 24.70 -9.30 4.39
C SER A 276 25.09 -10.76 4.59
N LYS A 277 25.04 -11.28 5.82
CA LYS A 277 25.41 -12.68 6.15
C LYS A 277 24.35 -13.70 5.75
N ILE A 278 23.08 -13.30 5.64
CA ILE A 278 22.01 -14.20 5.19
C ILE A 278 21.74 -14.12 3.69
N ALA A 279 22.27 -13.11 3.00
CA ALA A 279 22.15 -12.98 1.56
C ALA A 279 22.56 -14.27 0.84
N GLY A 280 21.64 -14.83 0.04
CA GLY A 280 21.85 -16.09 -0.70
C GLY A 280 21.62 -17.37 0.10
N LYS A 281 21.36 -17.31 1.42
CA LYS A 281 20.96 -18.48 2.21
C LYS A 281 19.50 -18.88 1.91
N PRO A 282 19.08 -20.12 2.23
CA PRO A 282 17.72 -20.59 1.95
C PRO A 282 16.61 -19.71 2.51
N GLU A 283 16.78 -19.16 3.71
CA GLU A 283 15.82 -18.25 4.33
C GLU A 283 15.62 -16.97 3.50
N TYR A 284 16.72 -16.32 3.11
CA TYR A 284 16.70 -15.13 2.26
C TYR A 284 16.08 -15.43 0.88
N ASN A 285 16.47 -16.54 0.25
CA ASN A 285 15.96 -16.91 -1.08
C ASN A 285 14.45 -17.22 -1.05
N THR A 286 13.98 -17.88 0.01
CA THR A 286 12.55 -18.16 0.22
C THR A 286 11.79 -16.86 0.39
N TRP A 287 12.31 -15.93 1.20
CA TRP A 287 11.70 -14.61 1.37
C TRP A 287 11.65 -13.81 0.06
N CYS A 288 12.72 -13.82 -0.76
CA CYS A 288 12.73 -13.11 -2.04
C CYS A 288 11.60 -13.57 -2.96
N GLY A 289 11.32 -14.88 -3.03
CA GLY A 289 10.19 -15.39 -3.80
C GLY A 289 8.85 -14.81 -3.35
N LEU A 290 8.62 -14.78 -2.04
CA LEU A 290 7.38 -14.24 -1.44
C LEU A 290 7.26 -12.72 -1.61
N ALA A 291 8.36 -12.00 -1.41
CA ALA A 291 8.40 -10.55 -1.54
C ALA A 291 8.23 -10.13 -3.01
N PHE A 292 8.84 -10.84 -3.96
CA PHE A 292 8.66 -10.56 -5.38
C PHE A 292 7.21 -10.78 -5.84
N GLU A 293 6.55 -11.82 -5.30
CA GLU A 293 5.12 -12.04 -5.52
C GLU A 293 4.28 -10.83 -5.07
N ARG A 294 4.60 -10.25 -3.91
CA ARG A 294 3.96 -9.01 -3.42
C ARG A 294 4.19 -7.83 -4.34
N VAL A 295 5.42 -7.65 -4.83
CA VAL A 295 5.75 -6.59 -5.78
C VAL A 295 4.94 -6.74 -7.07
N CYS A 296 4.85 -7.95 -7.63
CA CYS A 296 4.02 -8.20 -8.82
C CYS A 296 2.55 -7.83 -8.58
N LEU A 297 2.02 -8.15 -7.41
CA LEU A 297 0.65 -7.81 -7.02
C LEU A 297 0.42 -6.30 -6.84
N GLN A 298 1.46 -5.53 -6.54
CA GLN A 298 1.42 -4.06 -6.49
C GLN A 298 1.57 -3.42 -7.88
N HIS A 299 2.14 -4.15 -8.85
CA HIS A 299 2.43 -3.69 -10.22
C HIS A 299 1.55 -4.39 -11.28
N ILE A 300 0.30 -4.68 -10.92
CA ILE A 300 -0.68 -5.33 -11.83
C ILE A 300 -0.88 -4.52 -13.11
N GLU A 301 -0.87 -3.19 -13.04
CA GLU A 301 -1.08 -2.35 -14.21
C GLU A 301 0.09 -2.42 -15.19
N GLN A 302 1.33 -2.50 -14.69
CA GLN A 302 2.52 -2.76 -15.52
C GLN A 302 2.49 -4.16 -16.15
N ILE A 303 2.09 -5.18 -15.37
CA ILE A 303 1.89 -6.55 -15.88
C ILE A 303 0.86 -6.54 -17.02
N LYS A 304 -0.29 -5.87 -16.84
CA LYS A 304 -1.31 -5.74 -17.88
C LYS A 304 -0.79 -5.00 -19.11
N ALA A 305 0.03 -3.97 -18.93
CA ALA A 305 0.66 -3.25 -20.04
C ALA A 305 1.55 -4.17 -20.87
N LYS A 306 2.42 -4.94 -20.21
CA LYS A 306 3.30 -5.91 -20.88
C LYS A 306 2.52 -7.00 -21.62
N LEU A 307 1.43 -7.48 -21.01
CA LEU A 307 0.56 -8.47 -21.65
C LEU A 307 -0.28 -7.88 -22.80
N GLY A 308 -0.27 -6.56 -23.01
CA GLY A 308 -1.05 -5.90 -24.05
C GLY A 308 -2.55 -5.83 -23.74
N ILE A 309 -2.93 -5.87 -22.46
CA ILE A 309 -4.33 -6.01 -22.02
C ILE A 309 -4.87 -4.80 -21.25
N GLN A 310 -4.17 -3.66 -21.25
CA GLN A 310 -4.64 -2.43 -20.59
C GLN A 310 -5.98 -1.92 -21.13
N GLY A 311 -6.24 -2.10 -22.43
CA GLY A 311 -7.52 -1.74 -23.05
C GLY A 311 -8.66 -2.74 -22.79
N ILE A 312 -8.38 -3.85 -22.10
CA ILE A 312 -9.33 -4.95 -21.90
C ILE A 312 -9.83 -4.91 -20.45
N ILE A 313 -11.16 -4.96 -20.29
CA ILE A 313 -11.77 -5.06 -18.97
C ILE A 313 -11.30 -6.37 -18.33
N SER A 314 -10.61 -6.26 -17.20
CA SER A 314 -10.04 -7.40 -16.51
C SER A 314 -10.20 -7.28 -15.00
N THR A 315 -10.42 -8.42 -14.35
CA THR A 315 -10.52 -8.52 -12.88
C THR A 315 -9.45 -9.46 -12.35
N VAL A 316 -8.79 -9.05 -11.27
CA VAL A 316 -7.78 -9.86 -10.61
C VAL A 316 -8.39 -10.64 -9.45
N TYR A 317 -8.11 -11.94 -9.41
CA TYR A 317 -8.61 -12.85 -8.38
C TYR A 317 -7.48 -13.64 -7.73
N SER A 318 -7.77 -14.19 -6.55
CA SER A 318 -7.03 -15.32 -6.00
C SER A 318 -7.75 -16.62 -6.31
N TRP A 319 -6.99 -17.70 -6.44
CA TRP A 319 -7.61 -19.02 -6.46
C TRP A 319 -6.70 -20.06 -5.81
N SER A 320 -7.31 -20.88 -4.95
CA SER A 320 -6.67 -22.04 -4.37
C SER A 320 -7.71 -23.10 -4.04
N ILE A 321 -7.33 -24.36 -4.19
CA ILE A 321 -8.13 -25.51 -3.78
C ILE A 321 -7.27 -26.47 -2.97
N MET A 322 -7.83 -26.93 -1.85
CA MET A 322 -7.18 -27.95 -1.03
C MET A 322 -7.15 -29.28 -1.77
N GLY A 323 -6.06 -30.02 -1.61
CA GLY A 323 -5.97 -31.39 -2.12
C GLY A 323 -6.92 -32.33 -1.39
N THR A 324 -7.35 -33.36 -2.08
CA THR A 324 -8.02 -34.52 -1.50
C THR A 324 -7.12 -35.74 -1.64
N LYS A 325 -7.53 -36.89 -1.08
CA LYS A 325 -6.79 -38.16 -1.29
C LYS A 325 -6.67 -38.54 -2.78
N GLU A 326 -7.60 -38.08 -3.60
CA GLU A 326 -7.71 -38.44 -5.02
C GLU A 326 -7.13 -37.39 -5.96
N LYS A 327 -7.13 -36.11 -5.56
CA LYS A 327 -6.66 -35.01 -6.42
C LYS A 327 -5.72 -34.08 -5.68
N GLN A 328 -4.57 -33.80 -6.29
CA GLN A 328 -3.61 -32.84 -5.76
C GLN A 328 -4.23 -31.44 -5.68
N GLY A 329 -3.95 -30.73 -4.57
CA GLY A 329 -4.34 -29.34 -4.43
C GLY A 329 -3.65 -28.43 -5.45
N ALA A 330 -4.17 -27.22 -5.61
CA ALA A 330 -3.60 -26.26 -6.53
C ALA A 330 -3.79 -24.84 -5.98
N GLN A 331 -2.81 -23.97 -6.20
CA GLN A 331 -2.86 -22.55 -5.84
C GLN A 331 -2.29 -21.75 -7.00
N ILE A 332 -2.95 -20.66 -7.36
CA ILE A 332 -2.51 -19.76 -8.42
C ILE A 332 -2.09 -18.44 -7.76
N ASP A 333 -0.88 -17.98 -8.08
CA ASP A 333 -0.26 -16.81 -7.44
C ASP A 333 -1.01 -15.52 -7.85
N LEU A 334 -1.31 -15.38 -9.14
CA LEU A 334 -2.08 -14.28 -9.69
C LEU A 334 -3.00 -14.78 -10.82
N LEU A 335 -4.29 -14.43 -10.75
CA LEU A 335 -5.26 -14.75 -11.79
C LEU A 335 -5.84 -13.47 -12.39
N ILE A 336 -5.82 -13.34 -13.72
CA ILE A 336 -6.41 -12.22 -14.45
C ILE A 336 -7.52 -12.76 -15.34
N ASP A 337 -8.76 -12.50 -14.96
CA ASP A 337 -9.95 -12.84 -15.75
C ASP A 337 -10.32 -11.68 -16.66
N ARG A 338 -10.33 -11.90 -17.98
CA ARG A 338 -10.49 -10.84 -18.99
C ARG A 338 -11.83 -10.95 -19.70
N SER A 339 -12.35 -9.83 -20.18
CA SER A 339 -13.63 -9.76 -20.89
C SER A 339 -13.57 -10.30 -22.33
N ASP A 340 -12.39 -10.59 -22.87
CA ASP A 340 -12.16 -11.13 -24.22
C ASP A 340 -12.04 -12.67 -24.23
N ASP A 341 -12.73 -13.33 -23.30
CA ASP A 341 -12.77 -14.80 -23.16
C ASP A 341 -11.42 -15.48 -22.90
N VAL A 342 -10.48 -14.77 -22.29
CA VAL A 342 -9.18 -15.30 -21.83
C VAL A 342 -9.03 -15.16 -20.31
N ILE A 343 -8.41 -16.15 -19.68
CA ILE A 343 -7.95 -16.10 -18.28
C ILE A 343 -6.45 -16.36 -18.27
N ASN A 344 -5.67 -15.43 -17.72
CA ASN A 344 -4.25 -15.64 -17.48
C ASN A 344 -4.04 -16.23 -16.08
N LEU A 345 -3.47 -17.44 -16.01
CA LEU A 345 -2.94 -18.06 -14.80
C LEU A 345 -1.47 -17.69 -14.69
N CYS A 346 -1.14 -16.81 -13.76
CA CYS A 346 0.20 -16.30 -13.59
C CYS A 346 0.92 -17.07 -12.47
N GLU A 347 2.11 -17.57 -12.77
CA GLU A 347 3.05 -18.15 -11.80
C GLU A 347 4.23 -17.20 -11.63
N ILE A 348 4.55 -16.86 -10.38
CA ILE A 348 5.60 -15.88 -10.08
C ILE A 348 6.85 -16.60 -9.57
N LYS A 349 8.02 -16.26 -10.13
CA LYS A 349 9.31 -16.85 -9.76
C LYS A 349 10.41 -15.81 -9.65
N TYR A 350 11.04 -15.76 -8.48
CA TYR A 350 12.26 -14.98 -8.26
C TYR A 350 13.49 -15.83 -8.54
N SER A 351 14.35 -15.40 -9.46
CA SER A 351 15.60 -16.07 -9.83
C SER A 351 16.71 -15.07 -10.14
N LYS A 352 17.98 -15.46 -9.93
CA LYS A 352 19.14 -14.63 -10.27
C LYS A 352 19.60 -14.82 -11.73
N ALA A 353 19.04 -15.80 -12.42
CA ALA A 353 19.26 -16.10 -13.83
C ALA A 353 17.93 -16.47 -14.49
N GLU A 354 17.92 -16.66 -15.81
CA GLU A 354 16.74 -17.14 -16.53
C GLU A 354 16.13 -18.35 -15.82
N PHE A 355 14.82 -18.31 -15.61
CA PHE A 355 14.13 -19.37 -14.89
C PHE A 355 13.98 -20.59 -15.80
N GLN A 356 14.42 -21.76 -15.32
CA GLN A 356 14.28 -23.01 -16.06
C GLN A 356 13.08 -23.79 -15.55
N ILE A 357 12.12 -24.10 -16.43
CA ILE A 357 11.00 -25.00 -16.08
C ILE A 357 11.51 -26.44 -16.08
N THR A 358 11.38 -27.12 -14.96
CA THR A 358 11.63 -28.56 -14.85
C THR A 358 10.34 -29.33 -15.12
N SER A 359 10.44 -30.64 -15.38
CA SER A 359 9.27 -31.51 -15.54
C SER A 359 8.30 -31.43 -14.35
N GLY A 360 8.82 -31.31 -13.13
CA GLY A 360 7.98 -31.15 -11.93
C GLY A 360 7.22 -29.83 -11.89
N ILE A 361 7.83 -28.74 -12.37
CA ILE A 361 7.18 -27.43 -12.45
C ILE A 361 6.11 -27.45 -13.54
N ASP A 362 6.41 -27.99 -14.72
CA ASP A 362 5.43 -28.13 -15.80
C ASP A 362 4.23 -28.96 -15.34
N ASN A 363 4.44 -30.15 -14.77
CA ASN A 363 3.36 -30.97 -14.19
C ASN A 363 2.52 -30.19 -13.16
N ASN A 364 3.15 -29.33 -12.36
CA ASN A 364 2.44 -28.48 -11.41
C ASN A 364 1.59 -27.41 -12.09
N LEU A 365 2.09 -26.76 -13.14
CA LEU A 365 1.36 -25.78 -13.95
C LEU A 365 0.19 -26.43 -14.69
N GLN A 366 0.38 -27.61 -15.28
CA GLN A 366 -0.68 -28.38 -15.91
C GLN A 366 -1.78 -28.74 -14.90
N ASN A 367 -1.41 -29.27 -13.74
CA ASN A 367 -2.36 -29.56 -12.67
C ASN A 367 -3.12 -28.30 -12.22
N LYS A 368 -2.45 -27.14 -12.08
CA LYS A 368 -3.12 -25.87 -11.73
C LYS A 368 -4.17 -25.50 -12.78
N ARG A 369 -3.83 -25.56 -14.06
CA ARG A 369 -4.73 -25.24 -15.17
C ARG A 369 -5.92 -26.20 -15.23
N GLU A 370 -5.67 -27.50 -15.18
CA GLU A 370 -6.71 -28.54 -15.22
C GLU A 370 -7.65 -28.44 -14.01
N ARG A 371 -7.11 -28.33 -12.80
CA ARG A 371 -7.92 -28.16 -11.59
C ARG A 371 -8.75 -26.88 -11.67
N PHE A 372 -8.15 -25.78 -12.14
CA PHE A 372 -8.88 -24.52 -12.29
C PHE A 372 -10.07 -24.66 -13.27
N ILE A 373 -9.85 -25.27 -14.44
CA ILE A 373 -10.91 -25.50 -15.44
C ILE A 373 -12.00 -26.40 -14.89
N GLN A 374 -11.65 -27.51 -14.24
CA GLN A 374 -12.61 -28.47 -13.68
C GLN A 374 -13.51 -27.83 -12.61
N GLU A 375 -12.92 -27.06 -11.70
CA GLU A 375 -13.66 -26.49 -10.56
C GLU A 375 -14.49 -25.28 -10.95
N THR A 376 -13.98 -24.43 -11.85
CA THR A 376 -14.70 -23.23 -12.29
C THR A 376 -15.68 -23.51 -13.43
N ARG A 377 -15.50 -24.63 -14.16
CA ARG A 377 -16.22 -24.97 -15.39
C ARG A 377 -16.17 -23.84 -16.42
N THR A 378 -15.09 -23.06 -16.42
CA THR A 378 -14.91 -21.96 -17.36
C THR A 378 -14.87 -22.47 -18.80
N ARG A 379 -15.42 -21.68 -19.72
CA ARG A 379 -15.32 -21.90 -21.18
C ARG A 379 -14.30 -20.99 -21.85
N LYS A 380 -13.69 -20.09 -21.08
CA LYS A 380 -12.65 -19.17 -21.56
C LYS A 380 -11.36 -19.93 -21.86
N ALA A 381 -10.56 -19.40 -22.77
CA ALA A 381 -9.19 -19.87 -22.97
C ALA A 381 -8.36 -19.60 -21.71
N VAL A 382 -7.57 -20.58 -21.26
CA VAL A 382 -6.78 -20.48 -20.04
C VAL A 382 -5.30 -20.49 -20.38
N HIS A 383 -4.67 -19.32 -20.31
CA HIS A 383 -3.26 -19.11 -20.66
C HIS A 383 -2.36 -19.20 -19.43
N LEU A 384 -1.27 -19.94 -19.52
CA LEU A 384 -0.19 -19.93 -18.55
C LEU A 384 0.72 -18.73 -18.83
N THR A 385 1.00 -17.97 -17.78
CA THR A 385 1.85 -16.78 -17.81
C THR A 385 2.94 -16.91 -16.76
N MET A 386 4.20 -16.78 -17.16
CA MET A 386 5.31 -16.75 -16.21
C MET A 386 5.69 -15.32 -15.91
N ILE A 387 5.74 -14.95 -14.63
CA ILE A 387 6.29 -13.67 -14.20
C ILE A 387 7.60 -13.96 -13.48
N THR A 388 8.72 -13.55 -14.06
CA THR A 388 10.04 -13.89 -13.52
C THR A 388 10.93 -12.66 -13.44
N THR A 389 11.97 -12.71 -12.63
CA THR A 389 12.92 -11.58 -12.55
C THR A 389 13.80 -11.48 -13.79
N MET A 390 14.37 -12.59 -14.24
CA MET A 390 15.42 -12.63 -15.29
C MET A 390 14.95 -13.33 -16.57
N GLY A 391 13.65 -13.40 -16.83
CA GLY A 391 13.12 -14.10 -18.00
C GLY A 391 12.98 -15.62 -17.80
N LEU A 392 12.65 -16.30 -18.89
CA LEU A 392 12.38 -17.73 -18.94
C LEU A 392 13.34 -18.38 -19.94
N MET A 393 14.08 -19.38 -19.48
CA MET A 393 14.93 -20.19 -20.36
C MET A 393 14.04 -21.07 -21.24
N GLN A 394 14.22 -20.98 -22.56
CA GLN A 394 13.51 -21.85 -23.50
C GLN A 394 14.04 -23.28 -23.41
N ASN A 395 13.16 -24.22 -23.10
CA ASN A 395 13.46 -25.64 -23.04
C ASN A 395 12.24 -26.49 -23.40
N SER A 396 12.37 -27.81 -23.37
CA SER A 396 11.30 -28.75 -23.71
C SER A 396 10.06 -28.68 -22.82
N TYR A 397 10.10 -27.98 -21.69
CA TYR A 397 9.00 -27.85 -20.73
C TYR A 397 8.36 -26.45 -20.74
N ALA A 398 8.91 -25.50 -21.50
CA ALA A 398 8.39 -24.14 -21.61
C ALA A 398 7.38 -23.95 -22.76
N TRP A 399 7.12 -24.99 -23.56
CA TRP A 399 6.35 -24.93 -24.80
C TRP A 399 4.90 -24.43 -24.63
N ASP A 400 4.31 -24.64 -23.46
CA ASP A 400 2.93 -24.28 -23.15
C ASP A 400 2.80 -22.97 -22.36
N ILE A 401 3.88 -22.19 -22.25
CA ILE A 401 3.84 -20.85 -21.66
C ILE A 401 3.48 -19.86 -22.76
N GLN A 402 2.30 -19.24 -22.67
CA GLN A 402 1.82 -18.30 -23.69
C GLN A 402 2.43 -16.90 -23.57
N SER A 403 2.85 -16.50 -22.36
CA SER A 403 3.44 -15.18 -22.15
C SER A 403 4.40 -15.15 -20.98
N VAL A 404 5.40 -14.26 -21.07
CA VAL A 404 6.41 -14.03 -20.04
C VAL A 404 6.47 -12.55 -19.74
N VAL A 405 6.40 -12.21 -18.45
CA VAL A 405 6.63 -10.87 -17.92
C VAL A 405 7.91 -10.91 -17.09
N THR A 406 8.80 -9.96 -17.32
CA THR A 406 10.08 -9.86 -16.61
C THR A 406 10.04 -8.79 -15.52
N MET A 407 11.02 -8.76 -14.62
CA MET A 407 11.16 -7.66 -13.65
C MET A 407 11.23 -6.31 -14.35
N ASP A 408 11.96 -6.22 -15.47
CA ASP A 408 12.15 -4.97 -16.20
C ASP A 408 10.84 -4.39 -16.74
N ASP A 409 9.88 -5.26 -17.06
CA ASP A 409 8.55 -4.84 -17.49
C ASP A 409 7.73 -4.18 -16.36
N LEU A 410 8.17 -4.28 -15.11
CA LEU A 410 7.54 -3.63 -13.95
C LEU A 410 8.05 -2.20 -13.71
N PHE A 411 9.08 -1.74 -14.43
CA PHE A 411 9.70 -0.41 -14.30
C PHE A 411 9.16 0.60 -15.33
N ILE A 412 7.90 0.46 -15.74
CA ILE A 412 7.23 1.31 -16.74
C ILE A 412 6.18 2.22 -16.13
#